data_AF-A0A315DLP7-F1
#
_entry.id   AF-A0A315DLP7-F1
#
_cell.length_a   1.000
_cell.length_b   1.000
_cell.length_c   1.000
_cell.angle_alpha   90.00
_cell.angle_beta   90.00
_cell.angle_gamma   90.00
#
_symmetry.space_group_name_H-M   'P 1'
#
loop_
_entity.id
_entity.type
_entity.pdbx_description
1 polymer ?
#
loop_
_entity_poly.entity_id
_entity_poly.type
_entity_poly.pdbx_seq_one_letter_code
_entity_poly.pdbx_strand_id
1 'polypeptide(L)'
;MINSVRDGFETTALTLFSAVLFVGFFHLNDLIFSIFEYSDGISWVFLPAGFRVILVLIMGLPGALGLMLGSWFIDRELFTQNAAALAFLNGIVGGLTPWLVLKLLIHRQWLDPKLQSLNALLLLKMTLIFAATTALMHQLVWLVLDRPHLNIWVDIWPMFMGDALGTLLMLYGFKFMLDRMSTRPSLRSH
;
A
#
# COMPACT_ATOMS: atom_id res chain seq x y z
N MET A 1 10.90 -23.83 21.05
CA MET A 1 10.68 -24.42 19.72
C MET A 1 9.22 -24.28 19.26
N ILE A 2 8.23 -24.70 20.06
CA ILE A 2 6.79 -24.59 19.72
C ILE A 2 6.34 -23.14 19.42
N ASN A 3 6.77 -22.17 20.23
CA ASN A 3 6.42 -20.76 20.01
C ASN A 3 6.99 -20.23 18.68
N SER A 4 8.24 -20.54 18.34
CA SER A 4 8.86 -20.10 17.08
C SER A 4 8.19 -20.70 15.84
N VAL A 5 7.69 -21.93 15.92
CA VAL A 5 6.94 -22.55 14.82
C VAL A 5 5.57 -21.90 14.66
N ARG A 6 4.89 -21.60 15.77
CA ARG A 6 3.61 -20.88 15.77
C ARG A 6 3.75 -19.48 15.19
N ASP A 7 4.79 -18.74 15.60
CA ASP A 7 5.07 -17.39 15.12
C ASP A 7 5.40 -17.38 13.61
N GLY A 8 6.12 -18.39 13.13
CA GLY A 8 6.40 -18.58 11.71
C GLY A 8 5.14 -18.89 10.89
N PHE A 9 4.26 -19.74 11.41
CA PHE A 9 2.97 -20.05 10.77
C PHE A 9 2.07 -18.82 10.69
N GLU A 10 1.95 -18.06 11.79
CA GLU A 10 1.18 -16.81 11.84
C GLU A 10 1.70 -15.79 10.83
N THR A 11 3.02 -15.57 10.80
CA THR A 11 3.67 -14.67 9.84
C THR A 11 3.37 -15.07 8.40
N THR A 12 3.43 -16.37 8.09
CA THR A 12 3.15 -16.89 6.75
C THR A 12 1.68 -16.70 6.39
N ALA A 13 0.76 -17.00 7.31
CA ALA A 13 -0.67 -16.83 7.11
C ALA A 13 -1.03 -15.36 6.86
N LEU A 14 -0.51 -14.42 7.66
CA LEU A 14 -0.73 -12.98 7.49
C LEU A 14 -0.18 -12.49 6.14
N THR A 15 0.97 -13.01 5.72
CA THR A 15 1.60 -12.68 4.43
C THR A 15 0.71 -13.11 3.27
N LEU A 16 0.27 -14.38 3.26
CA LEU A 16 -0.61 -14.90 2.20
C LEU A 16 -1.96 -14.22 2.19
N PHE A 17 -2.54 -13.98 3.37
CA PHE A 17 -3.81 -13.27 3.50
C PHE A 17 -3.70 -11.83 2.96
N SER A 18 -2.63 -11.12 3.28
CA SER A 18 -2.35 -9.78 2.74
C SER A 18 -2.21 -9.79 1.22
N ALA A 19 -1.55 -10.80 0.66
CA ALA A 19 -1.41 -10.95 -0.79
C ALA A 19 -2.78 -11.11 -1.47
N VAL A 20 -3.62 -12.00 -0.96
CA VAL A 20 -4.98 -12.23 -1.50
C VAL A 20 -5.83 -10.96 -1.40
N LEU A 21 -5.82 -10.30 -0.25
CA LEU A 21 -6.54 -9.05 -0.05
C LEU A 21 -6.08 -7.97 -1.04
N PHE A 22 -4.76 -7.82 -1.21
CA PHE A 22 -4.21 -6.80 -2.09
C PHE A 22 -4.56 -7.05 -3.56
N VAL A 23 -4.44 -8.29 -4.03
CA VAL A 23 -4.84 -8.69 -5.39
C VAL A 23 -6.33 -8.42 -5.60
N GLY A 24 -7.18 -8.81 -4.64
CA GLY A 24 -8.62 -8.54 -4.71
C GLY A 24 -8.94 -7.04 -4.78
N PHE A 25 -8.24 -6.23 -3.98
CA PHE A 25 -8.45 -4.78 -3.96
C PHE A 25 -7.93 -4.10 -5.23
N PHE A 26 -6.87 -4.63 -5.83
CA PHE A 26 -6.35 -4.15 -7.11
C PHE A 26 -7.38 -4.37 -8.24
N HIS A 27 -7.96 -5.57 -8.34
CA HIS A 27 -9.01 -5.84 -9.31
C HIS A 27 -10.31 -5.06 -9.03
N LEU A 28 -10.64 -4.82 -7.75
CA LEU A 28 -11.75 -3.96 -7.38
C LEU A 28 -11.53 -2.50 -7.83
N ASN A 29 -10.29 -2.00 -7.73
CA ASN A 29 -9.95 -0.69 -8.24
C ASN A 29 -10.13 -0.61 -9.75
N ASP A 30 -9.64 -1.61 -10.48
CA ASP A 30 -9.82 -1.69 -11.93
C ASP A 30 -11.31 -1.68 -12.34
N LEU A 31 -12.14 -2.44 -11.62
CA LEU A 31 -13.59 -2.48 -11.85
C LEU A 31 -14.30 -1.13 -11.65
N ILE A 32 -13.90 -0.34 -10.64
CA ILE A 32 -14.63 0.88 -10.24
C ILE A 32 -13.98 2.16 -10.79
N PHE A 33 -12.65 2.17 -10.92
CA PHE A 33 -11.83 3.34 -11.21
C PHE A 33 -11.02 3.24 -12.51
N SER A 34 -11.27 2.25 -13.38
CA SER A 34 -10.63 2.15 -14.71
C SER A 34 -10.75 3.42 -15.55
N ILE A 35 -11.84 4.18 -15.40
CA ILE A 35 -12.01 5.48 -16.08
C ILE A 35 -10.97 6.54 -15.67
N PHE A 36 -10.29 6.35 -14.53
CA PHE A 36 -9.23 7.24 -14.04
C PHE A 36 -7.83 6.72 -14.39
N GLU A 37 -7.73 5.59 -15.10
CA GLU A 37 -6.45 5.09 -15.59
C GLU A 37 -5.88 6.05 -16.63
N TYR A 38 -4.61 6.41 -16.44
CA TYR A 38 -3.86 7.26 -17.36
C TYR A 38 -2.98 6.39 -18.28
N SER A 39 -2.32 5.38 -17.72
CA SER A 39 -1.53 4.37 -18.43
C SER A 39 -1.33 3.15 -17.54
N ASP A 40 -0.80 2.05 -18.10
CA ASP A 40 -0.61 0.80 -17.36
C ASP A 40 0.10 0.99 -16.01
N GLY A 41 -0.64 0.77 -14.93
CA GLY A 41 -0.15 0.90 -13.55
C GLY A 41 -0.06 2.35 -13.04
N ILE A 42 -0.65 3.32 -13.74
CA ILE A 42 -0.73 4.73 -13.38
C ILE A 42 -2.19 5.21 -13.51
N SER A 43 -2.78 5.68 -12.42
CA SER A 43 -4.15 6.19 -12.42
C SER A 43 -4.23 7.51 -11.66
N TRP A 44 -5.15 8.38 -12.04
CA TRP A 44 -5.46 9.63 -11.33
C TRP A 44 -6.18 9.40 -9.99
N VAL A 45 -6.79 8.23 -9.80
CA VAL A 45 -7.34 7.75 -8.53
C VAL A 45 -6.95 6.29 -8.37
N PHE A 46 -6.21 5.95 -7.32
CA PHE A 46 -5.69 4.60 -7.14
C PHE A 46 -5.87 4.12 -5.69
N LEU A 47 -7.02 3.51 -5.40
CA LEU A 47 -7.36 3.01 -4.07
C LEU A 47 -6.34 2.01 -3.48
N PRO A 48 -5.68 1.13 -4.25
CA PRO A 48 -4.74 0.17 -3.69
C PRO A 48 -3.56 0.85 -2.99
N ALA A 49 -3.18 2.09 -3.33
CA ALA A 49 -2.16 2.83 -2.60
C ALA A 49 -2.50 2.99 -1.12
N GLY A 50 -3.72 3.42 -0.82
CA GLY A 50 -4.18 3.56 0.56
C GLY A 50 -4.33 2.25 1.29
N PHE A 51 -4.77 1.22 0.56
CA PHE A 51 -4.89 -0.12 1.12
C PHE A 51 -3.52 -0.71 1.52
N ARG A 52 -2.47 -0.46 0.73
CA ARG A 52 -1.08 -0.82 1.10
C ARG A 52 -0.69 -0.23 2.44
N VAL A 53 -0.99 1.05 2.68
CA VAL A 53 -0.71 1.73 3.95
C VAL A 53 -1.43 1.07 5.11
N ILE A 54 -2.72 0.75 4.95
CA ILE A 54 -3.53 0.07 5.99
C ILE A 54 -2.96 -1.33 6.29
N LEU A 55 -2.61 -2.11 5.26
CA LEU A 55 -2.05 -3.44 5.46
C LEU A 55 -0.74 -3.42 6.25
N VAL A 56 0.19 -2.51 5.93
CA VAL A 56 1.44 -2.41 6.69
C VAL A 56 1.25 -1.83 8.10
N LEU A 57 0.24 -0.97 8.30
CA LEU A 57 -0.11 -0.46 9.63
C LEU A 57 -0.64 -1.58 10.54
N ILE A 58 -1.49 -2.46 10.01
CA ILE A 58 -2.14 -3.53 10.78
C ILE A 58 -1.20 -4.73 10.94
N MET A 59 -0.55 -5.17 9.86
CA MET A 59 0.18 -6.44 9.81
C MET A 59 1.70 -6.26 9.77
N GLY A 60 2.22 -5.04 9.72
CA GLY A 60 3.67 -4.78 9.74
C GLY A 60 4.40 -5.39 8.54
N LEU A 61 5.52 -6.06 8.83
CA LEU A 61 6.37 -6.72 7.81
C LEU A 61 5.63 -7.85 7.05
N PRO A 62 4.88 -8.76 7.71
CA PRO A 62 4.03 -9.72 6.99
C PRO A 62 3.12 -9.07 5.94
N GLY A 63 2.50 -7.93 6.29
CA GLY A 63 1.70 -7.15 5.34
C GLY A 63 2.49 -6.69 4.13
N ALA A 64 3.69 -6.15 4.35
CA ALA A 64 4.60 -5.70 3.29
C ALA A 64 5.05 -6.84 2.35
N LEU A 65 5.36 -8.01 2.93
CA LEU A 65 5.69 -9.21 2.14
C LEU A 65 4.49 -9.70 1.34
N GLY A 66 3.28 -9.63 1.90
CA GLY A 66 2.06 -9.98 1.19
C GLY A 66 1.78 -9.04 0.02
N LEU A 67 1.98 -7.73 0.21
CA LEU A 67 1.92 -6.75 -0.88
C LEU A 67 2.91 -7.07 -2.00
N MET A 68 4.14 -7.47 -1.65
CA MET A 68 5.17 -7.87 -2.61
C MET A 68 4.73 -9.11 -3.41
N LEU A 69 4.26 -10.16 -2.73
CA LEU A 69 3.76 -11.38 -3.38
C LEU A 69 2.55 -11.10 -4.27
N GLY A 70 1.61 -10.28 -3.79
CA GLY A 70 0.43 -9.89 -4.55
C GLY A 70 0.79 -9.07 -5.80
N SER A 71 1.75 -8.15 -5.69
CA SER A 71 2.27 -7.40 -6.85
C SER A 71 2.93 -8.33 -7.87
N TRP A 72 3.73 -9.31 -7.46
CA TRP A 72 4.30 -10.29 -8.39
C TRP A 72 3.25 -11.16 -9.07
N PHE A 73 2.15 -11.47 -8.37
CA PHE A 73 1.03 -12.19 -8.96
C PHE A 73 0.28 -11.34 -10.00
N ILE A 74 0.09 -10.04 -9.74
CA ILE A 74 -0.50 -9.08 -10.68
C ILE A 74 0.41 -8.95 -11.92
N ASP A 75 1.70 -8.73 -11.70
CA ASP A 75 2.72 -8.53 -12.74
C ASP A 75 3.24 -9.85 -13.36
N ARG A 76 2.54 -10.98 -13.16
CA ARG A 76 3.02 -12.32 -13.55
C ARG A 76 3.36 -12.44 -15.04
N GLU A 77 2.67 -11.68 -15.90
CA GLU A 77 2.88 -11.70 -17.34
C GLU A 77 4.23 -11.08 -17.73
N LEU A 78 4.69 -10.06 -17.00
CA LEU A 78 5.99 -9.42 -17.22
C LEU A 78 7.16 -10.39 -17.01
N PHE A 79 7.02 -11.38 -16.12
CA PHE A 79 8.02 -12.44 -15.96
C PHE A 79 8.17 -13.32 -17.21
N THR A 80 7.11 -13.47 -17.99
CA THR A 80 7.11 -14.28 -19.22
C THR A 80 7.53 -13.50 -20.47
N GLN A 81 7.43 -12.17 -20.44
CA GLN A 81 7.68 -11.27 -21.57
C GLN A 81 9.08 -10.63 -21.56
N ASN A 82 10.10 -11.30 -20.99
CA ASN A 82 11.47 -10.78 -20.83
C ASN A 82 11.61 -9.49 -19.98
N ALA A 83 10.59 -9.10 -19.22
CA ALA A 83 10.61 -7.96 -18.29
C ALA A 83 10.66 -8.41 -16.81
N ALA A 84 11.26 -9.57 -16.54
CA ALA A 84 11.29 -10.18 -15.22
C ALA A 84 11.96 -9.30 -14.14
N ALA A 85 13.01 -8.54 -14.50
CA ALA A 85 13.65 -7.60 -13.58
C ALA A 85 12.70 -6.47 -13.16
N LEU A 86 11.88 -5.98 -14.08
CA LEU A 86 10.87 -4.95 -13.83
C LEU A 86 9.78 -5.48 -12.90
N ALA A 87 9.23 -6.65 -13.20
CA ALA A 87 8.22 -7.30 -12.35
C ALA A 87 8.76 -7.56 -10.93
N PHE A 88 10.00 -8.04 -10.84
CA PHE A 88 10.64 -8.34 -9.56
C PHE A 88 10.81 -7.08 -8.71
N LEU A 89 11.41 -6.01 -9.28
CA LEU A 89 11.63 -4.76 -8.58
C LEU A 89 10.33 -3.99 -8.29
N ASN A 90 9.32 -4.06 -9.17
CA ASN A 90 7.97 -3.53 -8.90
C ASN A 90 7.37 -4.17 -7.65
N GLY A 91 7.44 -5.49 -7.50
CA GLY A 91 6.90 -6.14 -6.31
C GLY A 91 7.65 -5.73 -5.04
N ILE A 92 8.98 -5.66 -5.09
CA ILE A 92 9.79 -5.23 -3.95
C ILE A 92 9.44 -3.79 -3.56
N VAL A 93 9.44 -2.87 -4.52
CA VAL A 93 9.13 -1.46 -4.27
C VAL A 93 7.69 -1.28 -3.81
N GLY A 94 6.73 -1.91 -4.47
CA GLY A 94 5.31 -1.83 -4.14
C GLY A 94 4.98 -2.37 -2.74
N GLY A 95 5.69 -3.41 -2.30
CA GLY A 95 5.49 -4.01 -0.99
C GLY A 95 6.28 -3.36 0.14
N LEU A 96 7.58 -3.10 -0.05
CA LEU A 96 8.47 -2.66 1.03
C LEU A 96 8.46 -1.15 1.24
N THR A 97 8.24 -0.34 0.20
CA THR A 97 8.18 1.13 0.33
C THR A 97 7.22 1.58 1.44
N PRO A 98 5.95 1.15 1.49
CA PRO A 98 5.04 1.60 2.54
C PRO A 98 5.51 1.19 3.95
N TRP A 99 6.10 0.00 4.09
CA TRP A 99 6.63 -0.43 5.39
C TRP A 99 7.86 0.38 5.84
N LEU A 100 8.76 0.72 4.91
CA LEU A 100 9.91 1.57 5.19
C LEU A 100 9.49 2.99 5.57
N VAL A 101 8.52 3.57 4.84
CA VAL A 101 7.94 4.87 5.19
C VAL A 101 7.31 4.83 6.58
N LEU A 102 6.52 3.79 6.89
CA LEU A 102 5.93 3.62 8.21
C LEU A 102 7.00 3.57 9.32
N LYS A 103 8.05 2.78 9.13
CA LYS A 103 9.17 2.70 10.08
C LYS A 103 9.88 4.05 10.25
N LEU A 104 10.10 4.78 9.17
CA LEU A 104 10.71 6.10 9.22
C LEU A 104 9.86 7.08 10.03
N LEU A 105 8.55 7.10 9.80
CA LEU A 105 7.62 7.99 10.51
C LEU A 105 7.57 7.70 12.02
N ILE A 106 7.55 6.42 12.40
CA ILE A 106 7.62 5.99 13.80
C ILE A 106 8.98 6.38 14.41
N HIS A 107 10.08 6.10 13.70
CA HIS A 107 11.42 6.42 14.19
C HIS A 107 11.61 7.93 14.42
N ARG A 108 11.06 8.77 13.54
CA ARG A 108 11.06 10.23 13.67
C ARG A 108 10.07 10.78 14.71
N GLN A 109 9.35 9.91 15.43
CA GLN A 109 8.32 10.29 16.42
C GLN A 109 7.18 11.14 15.82
N TRP A 110 6.95 11.03 14.52
CA TRP A 110 5.85 11.71 13.84
C TRP A 110 4.55 10.92 13.90
N LEU A 111 4.66 9.60 14.10
CA LEU A 111 3.55 8.70 14.32
C LEU A 111 3.71 8.00 15.67
N ASP A 112 2.72 8.14 16.54
CA ASP A 112 2.65 7.37 17.78
C ASP A 112 2.47 5.88 17.43
N PRO A 113 3.34 4.98 17.93
CA PRO A 113 3.18 3.54 17.75
C PRO A 113 1.80 3.00 18.15
N LYS A 114 1.11 3.66 19.08
CA LYS A 114 -0.23 3.29 19.55
C LYS A 114 -1.36 3.97 18.77
N LEU A 115 -1.05 4.80 17.77
CA LEU A 115 -2.00 5.53 16.92
C LEU A 115 -3.05 6.35 17.72
N GLN A 116 -2.74 6.79 18.95
CA GLN A 116 -3.73 7.33 19.88
C GLN A 116 -4.26 8.74 19.52
N SER A 117 -3.63 9.43 18.57
CA SER A 117 -3.99 10.80 18.17
C SER A 117 -3.94 11.04 16.65
N LEU A 118 -4.64 10.19 15.88
CA LEU A 118 -4.81 10.40 14.43
C LEU A 118 -5.71 11.60 14.13
N ASN A 119 -5.12 12.80 14.15
CA ASN A 119 -5.78 14.01 13.66
C ASN A 119 -5.72 14.09 12.12
N ALA A 120 -6.63 14.87 11.52
CA ALA A 120 -6.76 15.01 10.08
C ALA A 120 -5.47 15.52 9.40
N LEU A 121 -4.73 16.40 10.08
CA LEU A 121 -3.48 16.96 9.57
C LEU A 121 -2.37 15.92 9.50
N LEU A 122 -2.26 15.04 10.49
CA LEU A 122 -1.30 13.94 10.51
C LEU A 122 -1.61 12.93 9.40
N LEU A 123 -2.89 12.58 9.20
CA LEU A 123 -3.30 11.70 8.10
C LEU A 123 -2.96 12.30 6.74
N LEU A 124 -3.18 13.61 6.56
CA LEU A 124 -2.80 14.30 5.32
C LEU A 124 -1.28 14.27 5.12
N LYS A 125 -0.50 14.59 6.15
CA LYS A 125 0.98 14.54 6.07
C LYS A 125 1.49 13.14 5.71
N MET A 126 0.96 12.11 6.38
CA MET A 126 1.31 10.72 6.07
C MET A 126 0.97 10.41 4.62
N THR A 127 -0.25 10.71 4.19
CA THR A 127 -0.70 10.47 2.82
C THR A 127 0.25 11.07 1.80
N LEU A 128 0.63 12.34 1.96
CA LEU A 128 1.54 13.01 1.03
C LEU A 128 2.93 12.35 1.01
N ILE A 129 3.47 11.94 2.16
CA ILE A 129 4.77 11.26 2.24
C ILE A 129 4.70 9.88 1.57
N PHE A 130 3.66 9.10 1.86
CA PHE A 130 3.45 7.79 1.26
C PHE A 130 3.28 7.88 -0.25
N ALA A 131 2.44 8.79 -0.73
CA ALA A 131 2.20 9.00 -2.15
C ALA A 131 3.46 9.47 -2.88
N ALA A 132 4.16 10.47 -2.34
CA ALA A 132 5.39 10.96 -2.95
C ALA A 132 6.47 9.88 -3.00
N THR A 133 6.67 9.14 -1.91
CA THR A 133 7.71 8.10 -1.86
C THR A 133 7.35 6.94 -2.78
N THR A 134 6.10 6.50 -2.80
CA THR A 134 5.64 5.40 -3.66
C THR A 134 5.76 5.76 -5.14
N ALA A 135 5.33 6.97 -5.52
CA ALA A 135 5.47 7.46 -6.88
C ALA A 135 6.93 7.55 -7.31
N LEU A 136 7.78 8.19 -6.49
CA LEU A 136 9.21 8.32 -6.78
C LEU A 136 9.92 6.98 -6.93
N MET A 137 9.62 6.00 -6.05
CA MET A 137 10.29 4.71 -6.10
C MET A 137 9.90 3.89 -7.34
N HIS A 138 8.62 3.88 -7.74
CA HIS A 138 8.21 3.21 -8.96
C HIS A 138 8.80 3.89 -10.20
N GLN A 139 8.72 5.22 -10.28
CA GLN A 139 9.29 5.99 -11.39
C GLN A 139 10.81 5.78 -11.50
N LEU A 140 11.52 5.69 -10.37
CA LEU A 140 12.96 5.40 -10.35
C LEU A 140 13.26 3.99 -10.87
N VAL A 141 12.50 2.96 -10.45
CA VAL A 141 12.66 1.60 -10.98
C VAL A 141 12.41 1.57 -12.48
N TRP A 142 11.35 2.22 -12.94
CA TRP A 142 10.99 2.25 -14.36
C TRP A 142 12.02 2.99 -15.20
N LEU A 143 12.62 4.04 -14.64
CA LEU A 143 13.72 4.78 -15.28
C LEU A 143 14.99 3.93 -15.38
N VAL A 144 15.39 3.26 -14.30
CA VAL A 144 16.62 2.44 -14.26
C VAL A 144 16.53 1.20 -15.15
N LEU A 145 15.31 0.70 -15.38
CA LEU A 145 15.06 -0.49 -16.20
C LEU A 145 14.56 -0.17 -17.61
N ASP A 146 14.65 1.10 -18.04
CA ASP A 146 14.27 1.54 -19.39
C ASP A 146 12.86 1.09 -19.81
N ARG A 147 11.86 1.28 -18.93
CA ARG A 147 10.47 0.93 -19.24
C ARG A 147 10.04 1.63 -20.54
N PRO A 148 9.50 0.90 -21.54
CA PRO A 148 9.09 1.50 -22.82
C PRO A 148 8.10 2.65 -22.61
N HIS A 149 8.28 3.72 -23.40
CA HIS A 149 7.40 4.91 -23.42
C HIS A 149 7.29 5.69 -22.11
N LEU A 150 8.20 5.48 -21.15
CA LEU A 150 8.22 6.23 -19.89
C LEU A 150 8.54 7.70 -20.13
N ASN A 151 7.71 8.59 -19.60
CA ASN A 151 8.00 10.01 -19.47
C ASN A 151 7.87 10.44 -18.01
N ILE A 152 8.96 10.28 -17.25
CA ILE A 152 8.98 10.55 -15.81
C ILE A 152 8.46 11.93 -15.41
N TRP A 153 8.67 12.95 -16.26
CA TRP A 153 8.23 14.32 -15.99
C TRP A 153 6.72 14.51 -16.09
N VAL A 154 6.03 13.61 -16.79
CA VAL A 154 4.58 13.61 -16.97
C VAL A 154 3.94 12.55 -16.08
N ASP A 155 4.49 11.33 -16.09
CA ASP A 155 3.91 10.14 -15.48
C ASP A 155 3.94 10.15 -13.94
N ILE A 156 4.86 10.92 -13.34
CA ILE A 156 4.95 11.06 -11.89
C ILE A 156 3.72 11.74 -11.27
N TRP A 157 3.12 12.69 -11.97
CA TRP A 157 2.00 13.49 -11.45
C TRP A 157 0.69 12.71 -11.31
N PRO A 158 0.19 12.01 -12.35
CA PRO A 158 -1.00 11.17 -12.19
C PRO A 158 -0.77 10.08 -11.14
N MET A 159 0.41 9.45 -11.11
CA MET A 159 0.75 8.45 -10.08
C MET A 159 0.70 9.04 -8.67
N PHE A 160 1.37 10.18 -8.45
CA PHE A 160 1.36 10.86 -7.15
C PHE A 160 -0.07 11.25 -6.73
N MET A 161 -0.85 11.81 -7.64
CA MET A 161 -2.23 12.22 -7.36
C MET A 161 -3.13 11.02 -7.08
N GLY A 162 -3.00 9.95 -7.86
CA GLY A 162 -3.70 8.69 -7.65
C GLY A 162 -3.41 8.07 -6.31
N ASP A 163 -2.12 7.98 -5.96
CA ASP A 163 -1.67 7.46 -4.68
C ASP A 163 -2.15 8.35 -3.51
N ALA A 164 -2.10 9.67 -3.67
CA ALA A 164 -2.55 10.61 -2.64
C ALA A 164 -4.07 10.53 -2.42
N LEU A 165 -4.86 10.58 -3.49
CA LEU A 165 -6.33 10.49 -3.40
C LEU A 165 -6.77 9.13 -2.90
N GLY A 166 -6.18 8.05 -3.42
CA GLY A 166 -6.47 6.69 -2.96
C GLY A 166 -6.11 6.49 -1.49
N THR A 167 -4.97 7.02 -1.05
CA THR A 167 -4.56 6.96 0.36
C THR A 167 -5.47 7.78 1.27
N LEU A 168 -5.86 8.99 0.86
CA LEU A 168 -6.82 9.80 1.63
C LEU A 168 -8.15 9.08 1.78
N LEU A 169 -8.74 8.60 0.68
CA LEU A 169 -10.03 7.90 0.69
C LEU A 169 -9.99 6.69 1.63
N MET A 170 -8.95 5.87 1.53
CA MET A 170 -8.81 4.67 2.35
C MET A 170 -8.57 4.99 3.83
N LEU A 171 -7.67 5.92 4.16
CA LEU A 171 -7.36 6.24 5.55
C LEU A 171 -8.51 6.95 6.25
N TYR A 172 -9.19 7.89 5.59
CA TYR A 172 -10.37 8.54 6.14
C TYR A 172 -11.56 7.58 6.23
N GLY A 173 -11.75 6.71 5.23
CA GLY A 173 -12.76 5.65 5.28
C GLY A 173 -12.52 4.70 6.45
N PHE A 174 -11.28 4.25 6.64
CA PHE A 174 -10.89 3.41 7.75
C PHE A 174 -11.11 4.09 9.10
N LYS A 175 -10.69 5.35 9.25
CA LYS A 175 -10.95 6.14 10.46
C LYS A 175 -12.44 6.27 10.75
N PHE A 176 -13.24 6.60 9.74
CA PHE A 176 -14.68 6.72 9.88
C PHE A 176 -15.33 5.40 10.32
N MET A 177 -14.90 4.26 9.78
CA MET A 177 -15.35 2.94 10.23
C MET A 177 -14.98 2.68 11.69
N LEU A 178 -13.76 3.00 12.11
CA LEU A 178 -13.33 2.86 13.50
C LEU A 178 -14.17 3.74 14.45
N ASP A 179 -14.43 4.99 14.08
CA ASP A 179 -15.25 5.90 14.88
C ASP A 179 -16.68 5.36 15.05
N ARG A 180 -17.25 4.75 14.00
CA ARG A 180 -18.58 4.11 14.04
C ARG A 180 -18.63 2.83 14.87
N MET A 181 -17.52 2.10 14.97
CA MET A 181 -17.42 0.90 15.81
C MET A 181 -17.16 1.25 17.28
N SER A 182 -16.30 2.25 17.53
CA SER A 182 -15.93 2.74 18.86
C SER A 182 -17.09 3.46 19.58
N THR A 183 -18.01 4.05 18.81
CA THR A 183 -19.21 4.73 19.35
C THR A 183 -20.33 3.77 19.76
N ARG A 184 -20.17 2.44 19.67
CA ARG A 184 -21.08 1.51 20.34
C ARG A 184 -20.74 1.49 21.84
N PRO A 185 -21.56 2.06 22.73
CA PRO A 185 -21.31 1.96 24.16
C PRO A 185 -21.37 0.48 24.51
N SER A 186 -20.35 -0.02 25.22
CA SER A 186 -20.51 -1.23 25.99
C SER A 186 -21.75 -1.03 26.88
N LEU A 187 -22.81 -1.78 26.59
CA LEU A 187 -23.91 -1.94 27.52
C LEU A 187 -23.30 -2.53 28.80
N ARG A 188 -23.01 -1.66 29.76
CA ARG A 188 -22.86 -2.03 31.16
C ARG A 188 -24.16 -2.72 31.57
N SER A 189 -24.09 -3.98 31.94
CA SER A 189 -24.97 -4.50 32.97
C SER A 189 -24.11 -4.79 34.19
N HIS A 190 -24.47 -4.09 35.25
CA HIS A 190 -24.05 -4.26 36.64
C HIS A 190 -24.16 -5.70 37.12
#